data_AF-A0A3A4WF68-F1
#
_entry.id   AF-A0A3A4WF68-F1
#
_cell.length_a   1.000
_cell.length_b   1.000
_cell.length_c   1.000
_cell.angle_alpha   90.00
_cell.angle_beta   90.00
_cell.angle_gamma   90.00
#
_symmetry.space_group_name_H-M   'P 1'
#
loop_
_entity.id
_entity.type
_entity.pdbx_description
1 polymer ?
#
loop_
_entity_poly.entity_id
_entity_poly.type
_entity_poly.pdbx_seq_one_letter_code
_entity_poly.pdbx_strand_id
1 'polypeptide(L)'
;MLFDDEGEYWAVDYTRALLTCASPPSLTGGPHTVAVTVANYARKQSTYSWSFTVATPPEFSNPSPDQGATAATLMPQISVRLTGASPIASTEIKVNGVAIPSTYDTGAMLLAGSIPSPLPNGHDVLVTANATDTAGGTATLSWSFTVQIYADMPDTTTGCADCHAGYPIPNHPTDDCNACHGPGSPVGGGWDSPAYGPHGPEELAFNPAITCQYCHGGYSPPVPAAHPAPTSSYHQTSIEGCDECHVMTLTIEHYRHTDDSGWPLTCSTCHSSTDERVRDAIAAKQTSCVGCHDGHGDVGALHAGTETGTLISPDGGASAACVDCHYLELTQEHAKATSGGLGCSACHRAGGPVSQMARPWNKRCAACHSDTHAQYDQVHIVYGSDCRSCHGEPQDVRAHPTCSNIAPGGVGATGSCHASRDVVPATTWCRTCHPNE
;
A
#
# COMPACT_ATOMS: atom_id res chain seq x y z
N MET A 1 10.00 -51.82 -28.67
CA MET A 1 10.56 -51.15 -29.86
C MET A 1 9.46 -50.22 -30.35
N LEU A 2 9.56 -48.94 -30.01
CA LEU A 2 8.76 -47.90 -30.65
C LEU A 2 9.67 -47.30 -31.70
N PHE A 3 9.18 -47.21 -32.93
CA PHE A 3 9.90 -46.63 -34.05
C PHE A 3 9.45 -45.16 -34.16
N ASP A 4 10.39 -44.25 -34.30
CA ASP A 4 10.13 -43.02 -35.03
C ASP A 4 10.40 -43.25 -36.52
N ASP A 5 9.91 -42.33 -37.33
CA ASP A 5 9.82 -42.48 -38.78
C ASP A 5 11.20 -42.28 -39.47
N GLU A 6 12.26 -42.02 -38.71
CA GLU A 6 13.59 -41.67 -39.22
C GLU A 6 14.71 -42.70 -38.93
N GLY A 7 14.38 -43.80 -38.23
CA GLY A 7 15.31 -44.93 -38.11
C GLY A 7 16.57 -44.64 -37.26
N GLU A 8 16.48 -43.68 -36.35
CA GLU A 8 17.56 -43.35 -35.42
C GLU A 8 17.52 -44.31 -34.21
N TYR A 9 18.56 -45.13 -34.05
CA TYR A 9 18.66 -46.09 -32.96
C TYR A 9 19.03 -45.38 -31.66
N TRP A 10 18.02 -44.91 -30.92
CA TRP A 10 18.23 -44.57 -29.52
C TRP A 10 18.37 -45.86 -28.72
N ALA A 11 19.50 -46.00 -28.00
CA ALA A 11 19.61 -47.00 -26.94
C ALA A 11 18.58 -46.64 -25.87
N VAL A 12 17.38 -47.22 -25.97
CA VAL A 12 16.34 -47.05 -24.96
C VAL A 12 16.90 -47.66 -23.68
N ASP A 13 17.26 -46.80 -22.72
CA ASP A 13 17.75 -47.26 -21.43
C ASP A 13 16.58 -47.93 -20.69
N TYR A 14 16.45 -49.25 -20.83
CA TYR A 14 15.43 -50.05 -20.16
C TYR A 14 15.58 -50.06 -18.64
N THR A 15 16.60 -49.39 -18.08
CA THR A 15 16.80 -49.26 -16.64
C THR A 15 16.17 -47.99 -16.06
N ARG A 16 15.72 -47.03 -16.89
CA ARG A 16 15.18 -45.74 -16.43
C ARG A 16 14.06 -45.26 -17.34
N ALA A 17 12.99 -44.74 -16.73
CA ALA A 17 11.95 -44.00 -17.45
C ALA A 17 11.52 -42.81 -16.60
N LEU A 18 11.26 -41.67 -17.23
CA LEU A 18 10.62 -40.52 -16.60
C LEU A 18 9.14 -40.53 -16.98
N LEU A 19 8.26 -40.60 -15.98
CA LEU A 19 6.82 -40.44 -16.16
C LEU A 19 6.42 -39.08 -15.62
N THR A 20 5.83 -38.25 -16.48
CA THR A 20 5.22 -36.98 -16.10
C THR A 20 3.70 -37.11 -16.22
N CYS A 21 3.01 -36.72 -15.15
CA CYS A 21 1.55 -36.62 -15.12
C CYS A 21 1.21 -35.19 -14.70
N ALA A 22 0.32 -34.53 -15.44
CA ALA A 22 -0.25 -33.28 -14.98
C ALA A 22 -1.11 -33.55 -13.73
N SER A 23 -0.95 -32.73 -12.70
CA SER A 23 -1.89 -32.75 -11.56
C SER A 23 -3.29 -32.39 -12.06
N PRO A 24 -4.36 -32.98 -11.52
CA PRO A 24 -5.69 -32.42 -11.69
C PRO A 24 -5.72 -30.94 -11.23
N PRO A 25 -6.59 -30.10 -11.83
CA PRO A 25 -6.55 -28.64 -11.70
C PRO A 25 -6.81 -28.13 -10.27
N SER A 26 -7.35 -28.96 -9.38
CA SER A 26 -7.41 -28.68 -7.95
C SER A 26 -7.42 -29.98 -7.16
N LEU A 27 -6.63 -30.03 -6.10
CA LEU A 27 -6.70 -31.06 -5.08
C LEU A 27 -7.39 -30.46 -3.87
N THR A 28 -8.39 -31.14 -3.33
CA THR A 28 -8.99 -30.76 -2.04
C THR A 28 -7.93 -30.84 -0.95
N GLY A 29 -8.04 -30.03 0.10
CA GLY A 29 -7.15 -30.17 1.24
C GLY A 29 -7.23 -31.56 1.88
N GLY A 30 -6.11 -32.02 2.44
CA GLY A 30 -5.98 -33.33 3.05
C GLY A 30 -4.91 -34.23 2.41
N PRO A 31 -4.81 -35.48 2.87
CA PRO A 31 -3.82 -36.43 2.38
C PRO A 31 -4.18 -36.95 0.98
N HIS A 32 -3.18 -36.96 0.10
CA HIS A 32 -3.24 -37.53 -1.24
C HIS A 32 -2.16 -38.59 -1.37
N THR A 33 -2.47 -39.63 -2.15
CA THR A 33 -1.52 -40.69 -2.46
C THR A 33 -1.33 -40.74 -3.97
N VAL A 34 -0.08 -40.62 -4.41
CA VAL A 34 0.29 -40.91 -5.79
C VAL A 34 0.69 -42.37 -5.86
N ALA A 35 0.18 -43.09 -6.86
CA ALA A 35 0.60 -44.43 -7.19
C ALA A 35 0.98 -44.50 -8.66
N VAL A 36 2.16 -45.07 -8.93
CA VAL A 36 2.67 -45.32 -10.27
C VAL A 36 2.78 -46.82 -10.45
N THR A 37 2.02 -47.36 -11.41
CA THR A 37 2.05 -48.79 -11.75
C THR A 37 2.67 -48.98 -13.12
N VAL A 38 3.74 -49.78 -13.18
CA VAL A 38 4.40 -50.20 -14.43
C VAL A 38 4.12 -51.66 -14.70
N ALA A 39 3.86 -52.03 -15.95
CA ALA A 39 3.63 -53.41 -16.37
C ALA A 39 4.64 -53.83 -17.45
N ASN A 40 5.16 -55.06 -17.37
CA ASN A 40 6.00 -55.61 -18.43
C ASN A 40 5.16 -56.36 -19.50
N TYR A 41 5.83 -56.84 -20.56
CA TYR A 41 5.17 -57.56 -21.67
C TYR A 41 4.46 -58.87 -21.21
N ALA A 42 4.91 -59.46 -20.11
CA ALA A 42 4.27 -60.60 -19.47
C ALA A 42 3.11 -60.21 -18.52
N ARG A 43 2.68 -58.93 -18.54
CA ARG A 43 1.67 -58.33 -17.64
C ARG A 43 2.00 -58.40 -16.15
N LYS A 44 3.26 -58.61 -15.77
CA LYS A 44 3.67 -58.46 -14.36
C LYS A 44 3.76 -56.97 -14.03
N GLN A 45 3.13 -56.58 -12.93
CA GLN A 45 3.06 -55.20 -12.48
C GLN A 45 3.98 -54.96 -11.28
N SER A 46 4.50 -53.75 -11.18
CA SER A 46 5.11 -53.19 -9.98
C SER A 46 4.47 -51.84 -9.70
N THR A 47 4.17 -51.55 -8.44
CA THR A 47 3.58 -50.28 -8.01
C THR A 47 4.51 -49.60 -7.02
N TYR A 48 4.80 -48.33 -7.28
CA TYR A 48 5.45 -47.44 -6.33
C TYR A 48 4.46 -46.37 -5.90
N SER A 49 4.37 -46.07 -4.61
CA SER A 49 3.45 -45.07 -4.09
C SER A 49 4.12 -44.17 -3.05
N TRP A 50 3.72 -42.91 -3.05
CA TRP A 50 4.07 -41.95 -2.01
C TRP A 50 2.85 -41.09 -1.66
N SER A 51 2.88 -40.46 -0.50
CA SER A 51 1.80 -39.59 -0.04
C SER A 51 2.31 -38.17 0.22
N PHE A 52 1.42 -37.21 0.05
CA PHE A 52 1.62 -35.80 0.38
C PHE A 52 0.32 -35.23 0.93
N THR A 53 0.39 -34.10 1.64
CA THR A 53 -0.80 -33.41 2.14
C THR A 53 -0.92 -32.06 1.44
N VAL A 54 -2.12 -31.77 0.95
CA VAL A 54 -2.46 -30.42 0.47
C VAL A 54 -3.02 -29.65 1.65
N ALA A 55 -2.40 -28.53 2.01
CA ALA A 55 -2.85 -27.70 3.12
C ALA A 55 -4.14 -26.96 2.73
N THR A 56 -5.12 -26.93 3.64
CA THR A 56 -6.24 -25.97 3.57
C THR A 56 -5.87 -24.80 4.46
N PRO A 57 -5.70 -23.58 3.92
CA PRO A 57 -5.48 -22.41 4.73
C PRO A 57 -6.57 -22.24 5.80
N PRO A 58 -6.23 -21.73 7.01
CA PRO A 58 -7.23 -21.35 7.97
C PRO A 58 -8.19 -20.28 7.43
N GLU A 59 -9.46 -20.35 7.82
CA GLU A 59 -10.46 -19.34 7.49
C GLU A 59 -10.78 -18.50 8.72
N PHE A 60 -10.70 -17.18 8.58
CA PHE A 60 -11.07 -16.24 9.64
C PHE A 60 -12.54 -15.84 9.56
N SER A 61 -13.19 -15.71 10.70
CA SER A 61 -14.57 -15.19 10.81
C SER A 61 -14.80 -14.47 12.14
N ASN A 62 -15.87 -13.67 12.20
CA ASN A 62 -16.33 -12.98 13.41
C ASN A 62 -15.21 -12.18 14.13
N PRO A 63 -14.57 -11.22 13.43
CA PRO A 63 -13.64 -10.32 14.09
C PRO A 63 -14.36 -9.52 15.18
N SER A 64 -13.70 -9.34 16.32
CA SER A 64 -14.17 -8.50 17.42
C SER A 64 -13.05 -7.53 17.83
N PRO A 65 -13.31 -6.22 17.93
CA PRO A 65 -14.53 -5.54 17.50
C PRO A 65 -14.87 -5.81 16.03
N ASP A 66 -16.17 -5.77 15.68
CA ASP A 66 -16.62 -6.00 14.31
C ASP A 66 -16.00 -4.97 13.36
N GLN A 67 -15.91 -5.32 12.07
CA GLN A 67 -15.44 -4.40 11.03
C GLN A 67 -16.28 -3.12 11.04
N GLY A 68 -15.63 -1.97 11.23
CA GLY A 68 -16.24 -0.64 11.29
C GLY A 68 -16.96 -0.33 12.60
N ALA A 69 -16.87 -1.19 13.62
CA ALA A 69 -17.51 -0.94 14.91
C ALA A 69 -16.82 0.18 15.70
N THR A 70 -17.52 0.68 16.71
CA THR A 70 -17.00 1.66 17.67
C THR A 70 -16.82 1.00 19.04
N ALA A 71 -15.59 0.96 19.54
CA ALA A 71 -15.24 0.44 20.85
C ALA A 71 -15.33 1.52 21.93
N ALA A 72 -16.20 1.31 22.93
CA ALA A 72 -16.39 2.21 24.07
C ALA A 72 -15.35 2.01 25.19
N THR A 73 -14.15 1.51 24.88
CA THR A 73 -13.03 1.35 25.81
C THR A 73 -11.70 1.54 25.09
N LEU A 74 -10.69 2.09 25.78
CA LEU A 74 -9.34 2.26 25.23
C LEU A 74 -8.57 0.93 25.18
N MET A 75 -9.07 -0.13 25.82
CA MET A 75 -8.45 -1.45 25.84
C MET A 75 -9.46 -2.52 25.41
N PRO A 76 -9.98 -2.45 24.16
CA PRO A 76 -10.92 -3.45 23.67
C PRO A 76 -10.24 -4.80 23.59
N GLN A 77 -11.00 -5.87 23.85
CA GLN A 77 -10.53 -7.23 23.59
C GLN A 77 -10.58 -7.48 22.09
N ILE A 78 -9.45 -7.90 21.51
CA ILE A 78 -9.35 -8.25 20.11
C ILE A 78 -9.54 -9.76 19.98
N SER A 79 -10.41 -10.23 19.11
CA SER A 79 -10.50 -11.65 18.81
C SER A 79 -11.02 -11.96 17.42
N VAL A 80 -10.76 -13.17 16.94
CA VAL A 80 -11.27 -13.69 15.67
C VAL A 80 -11.39 -15.21 15.76
N ARG A 81 -12.38 -15.79 15.07
CA ARG A 81 -12.52 -17.24 14.96
C ARG A 81 -11.72 -17.78 13.79
N LEU A 82 -11.13 -18.96 13.99
CA LEU A 82 -10.39 -19.70 12.98
C LEU A 82 -11.14 -21.01 12.66
N THR A 83 -11.35 -21.32 11.38
CA THR A 83 -11.99 -22.58 10.95
C THR A 83 -11.25 -23.18 9.76
N GLY A 84 -11.64 -24.36 9.29
CA GLY A 84 -11.14 -24.95 8.03
C GLY A 84 -9.69 -25.45 8.03
N ALA A 85 -8.93 -25.23 9.12
CA ALA A 85 -7.52 -25.57 9.20
C ALA A 85 -7.25 -26.98 9.76
N SER A 86 -6.13 -27.58 9.35
CA SER A 86 -5.41 -28.58 10.16
C SER A 86 -5.05 -27.96 11.53
N PRO A 87 -4.50 -28.73 12.51
CA PRO A 87 -4.03 -28.14 13.76
C PRO A 87 -3.20 -26.87 13.50
N ILE A 88 -3.49 -25.80 14.23
CA ILE A 88 -2.82 -24.51 14.04
C ILE A 88 -1.41 -24.59 14.61
N ALA A 89 -0.40 -24.29 13.79
CA ALA A 89 1.01 -24.30 14.16
C ALA A 89 1.46 -22.95 14.75
N SER A 90 1.00 -21.84 14.18
CA SER A 90 1.31 -20.50 14.68
C SER A 90 0.18 -19.51 14.42
N THR A 91 0.11 -18.48 15.26
CA THR A 91 -0.82 -17.35 15.15
C THR A 91 -0.13 -16.05 15.55
N GLU A 92 -0.59 -14.94 15.00
CA GLU A 92 -0.15 -13.60 15.38
C GLU A 92 -1.31 -12.61 15.24
N ILE A 93 -1.43 -11.66 16.18
CA ILE A 93 -2.26 -10.47 16.02
C ILE A 93 -1.38 -9.22 16.06
N LYS A 94 -1.58 -8.32 15.11
CA LYS A 94 -0.98 -6.98 15.07
C LYS A 94 -2.07 -5.92 15.17
N VAL A 95 -1.80 -4.87 15.93
CA VAL A 95 -2.63 -3.67 16.06
C VAL A 95 -1.80 -2.47 15.62
N ASN A 96 -2.26 -1.76 14.60
CA ASN A 96 -1.53 -0.68 13.93
C ASN A 96 -0.09 -1.09 13.53
N GLY A 97 0.05 -2.35 13.08
CA GLY A 97 1.34 -2.94 12.69
C GLY A 97 2.20 -3.49 13.84
N VAL A 98 1.83 -3.25 15.10
CA VAL A 98 2.57 -3.73 16.28
C VAL A 98 1.98 -5.04 16.79
N ALA A 99 2.82 -6.07 16.94
CA ALA A 99 2.37 -7.36 17.48
C ALA A 99 1.91 -7.22 18.94
N ILE A 100 0.78 -7.83 19.28
CA ILE A 100 0.25 -7.86 20.65
C ILE A 100 0.29 -9.28 21.22
N PRO A 101 0.35 -9.43 22.56
CA PRO A 101 0.16 -10.72 23.21
C PRO A 101 -1.17 -11.34 22.80
N SER A 102 -1.12 -12.57 22.29
CA SER A 102 -2.30 -13.31 21.84
C SER A 102 -2.21 -14.78 22.19
N THR A 103 -3.37 -15.41 22.32
CA THR A 103 -3.53 -16.82 22.64
C THR A 103 -4.60 -17.44 21.75
N TYR A 104 -4.32 -18.63 21.24
CA TYR A 104 -5.30 -19.42 20.49
C TYR A 104 -5.88 -20.52 21.37
N ASP A 105 -7.20 -20.48 21.58
CA ASP A 105 -7.96 -21.54 22.24
C ASP A 105 -8.44 -22.54 21.17
N THR A 106 -7.85 -23.74 21.18
CA THR A 106 -8.17 -24.81 20.22
C THR A 106 -9.56 -25.40 20.42
N GLY A 107 -10.13 -25.35 21.62
CA GLY A 107 -11.47 -25.83 21.93
C GLY A 107 -12.56 -24.85 21.49
N ALA A 108 -12.31 -23.55 21.69
CA ALA A 108 -13.22 -22.50 21.25
C ALA A 108 -13.01 -22.08 19.78
N MET A 109 -11.89 -22.51 19.17
CA MET A 109 -11.38 -22.04 17.88
C MET A 109 -11.29 -20.51 17.81
N LEU A 110 -10.77 -19.91 18.88
CA LEU A 110 -10.74 -18.45 19.08
C LEU A 110 -9.31 -17.97 19.29
N LEU A 111 -8.85 -17.09 18.40
CA LEU A 111 -7.60 -16.35 18.56
C LEU A 111 -7.93 -15.01 19.22
N ALA A 112 -7.45 -14.78 20.44
CA ALA A 112 -7.70 -13.57 21.22
C ALA A 112 -6.40 -12.84 21.57
N GLY A 113 -6.41 -11.52 21.51
CA GLY A 113 -5.29 -10.64 21.83
C GLY A 113 -5.64 -9.59 22.87
N SER A 114 -4.67 -9.30 23.75
CA SER A 114 -4.78 -8.25 24.77
C SER A 114 -3.99 -7.01 24.38
N ILE A 115 -4.66 -5.88 24.34
CA ILE A 115 -4.04 -4.57 24.12
C ILE A 115 -3.15 -4.23 25.34
N PRO A 116 -1.83 -4.03 25.17
CA PRO A 116 -0.91 -3.84 26.30
C PRO A 116 -0.93 -2.41 26.88
N SER A 117 -1.39 -1.43 26.10
CA SER A 117 -1.45 -0.01 26.49
C SER A 117 -2.71 0.64 25.91
N PRO A 118 -3.35 1.58 26.63
CA PRO A 118 -4.54 2.27 26.13
C PRO A 118 -4.36 2.81 24.70
N LEU A 119 -5.31 2.48 23.83
CA LEU A 119 -5.36 3.02 22.48
C LEU A 119 -5.80 4.50 22.52
N PRO A 120 -5.39 5.31 21.53
CA PRO A 120 -5.88 6.68 21.41
C PRO A 120 -7.40 6.75 21.18
N ASN A 121 -8.08 7.67 21.86
CA ASN A 121 -9.51 7.91 21.67
C ASN A 121 -9.79 8.68 20.37
N GLY A 122 -10.87 8.33 19.66
CA GLY A 122 -11.27 8.93 18.39
C GLY A 122 -10.48 8.45 17.17
N HIS A 123 -9.73 7.36 17.30
CA HIS A 123 -8.87 6.84 16.24
C HIS A 123 -9.39 5.52 15.68
N ASP A 124 -9.24 5.38 14.37
CA ASP A 124 -9.34 4.08 13.71
C ASP A 124 -8.13 3.22 14.05
N VAL A 125 -8.42 1.96 14.33
CA VAL A 125 -7.47 0.95 14.75
C VAL A 125 -7.50 -0.15 13.69
N LEU A 126 -6.38 -0.34 13.01
CA LEU A 126 -6.21 -1.43 12.06
C LEU A 126 -5.69 -2.66 12.78
N VAL A 127 -6.41 -3.77 12.67
CA VAL A 127 -6.01 -5.08 13.19
C VAL A 127 -5.64 -6.00 12.02
N THR A 128 -4.59 -6.79 12.20
CA THR A 128 -4.22 -7.87 11.27
C THR A 128 -3.99 -9.15 12.07
N ALA A 129 -4.68 -10.22 11.69
CA ALA A 129 -4.50 -11.56 12.25
C ALA A 129 -3.89 -12.48 11.20
N ASN A 130 -2.86 -13.23 11.58
CA ASN A 130 -2.20 -14.23 10.76
C ASN A 130 -2.29 -15.60 11.44
N ALA A 131 -2.51 -16.65 10.66
CA ALA A 131 -2.49 -18.02 11.14
C ALA A 131 -1.86 -18.97 10.12
N THR A 132 -1.09 -19.93 10.62
CA THR A 132 -0.46 -20.99 9.82
C THR A 132 -0.82 -22.34 10.41
N ASP A 133 -1.31 -23.27 9.59
CA ASP A 133 -1.59 -24.64 10.02
C ASP A 133 -0.32 -25.53 10.00
N THR A 134 -0.40 -26.72 10.60
CA THR A 134 0.73 -27.68 10.60
C THR A 134 1.07 -28.27 9.23
N ALA A 135 0.20 -28.09 8.23
CA ALA A 135 0.45 -28.48 6.85
C ALA A 135 1.13 -27.34 6.04
N GLY A 136 1.32 -26.16 6.64
CA GLY A 136 1.95 -24.99 6.03
C GLY A 136 0.99 -24.04 5.33
N GLY A 137 -0.32 -24.27 5.41
CA GLY A 137 -1.35 -23.36 4.89
C GLY A 137 -1.41 -22.08 5.72
N THR A 138 -1.27 -20.93 5.07
CA THR A 138 -1.28 -19.61 5.73
C THR A 138 -2.50 -18.81 5.33
N ALA A 139 -3.04 -18.03 6.27
CA ALA A 139 -4.09 -17.07 6.02
C ALA A 139 -3.87 -15.78 6.79
N THR A 140 -4.42 -14.69 6.26
CA THR A 140 -4.39 -13.36 6.86
C THR A 140 -5.77 -12.72 6.78
N LEU A 141 -6.22 -12.10 7.88
CA LEU A 141 -7.37 -11.21 7.91
C LEU A 141 -6.93 -9.82 8.40
N SER A 142 -7.38 -8.77 7.72
CA SER A 142 -7.25 -7.39 8.19
C SER A 142 -8.64 -6.76 8.34
N TRP A 143 -8.85 -6.06 9.44
CA TRP A 143 -10.10 -5.35 9.72
C TRP A 143 -9.82 -4.10 10.56
N SER A 144 -10.75 -3.15 10.57
CA SER A 144 -10.62 -1.90 11.33
C SER A 144 -11.84 -1.65 12.23
N PHE A 145 -11.63 -0.91 13.31
CA PHE A 145 -12.67 -0.39 14.19
C PHE A 145 -12.22 0.96 14.76
N THR A 146 -13.13 1.77 15.30
CA THR A 146 -12.81 3.07 15.91
C THR A 146 -12.87 2.95 17.43
N VAL A 147 -11.92 3.52 18.16
CA VAL A 147 -12.03 3.69 19.63
C VAL A 147 -12.76 4.99 19.90
N GLN A 148 -13.88 4.96 20.63
CA GLN A 148 -14.57 6.17 21.07
C GLN A 148 -15.19 5.94 22.46
N ILE A 149 -14.51 6.42 23.51
CA ILE A 149 -14.93 6.30 24.91
C ILE A 149 -15.78 7.49 25.39
N TYR A 150 -15.77 8.59 24.65
CA TYR A 150 -16.60 9.76 24.92
C TYR A 150 -17.58 9.92 23.76
N ALA A 151 -18.84 10.22 24.05
CA ALA A 151 -19.75 10.64 22.99
C ALA A 151 -19.15 11.87 22.28
N ASP A 152 -19.28 11.93 20.95
CA ASP A 152 -18.95 13.15 20.22
C ASP A 152 -19.68 14.32 20.87
N MET A 153 -18.97 15.41 21.14
CA MET A 153 -19.60 16.67 21.57
C MET A 153 -20.55 17.11 20.47
N PRO A 154 -21.88 17.12 20.68
CA PRO A 154 -22.78 17.56 19.64
C PRO A 154 -22.57 19.06 19.46
N ASP A 155 -22.45 19.51 18.21
CA ASP A 155 -22.45 20.94 17.86
C ASP A 155 -23.81 21.52 18.26
N THR A 156 -23.85 22.09 19.45
CA THR A 156 -25.08 22.50 20.10
C THR A 156 -24.87 23.80 20.85
N THR A 157 -25.94 24.57 20.96
CA THR A 157 -26.04 25.70 21.88
C THR A 157 -26.33 25.26 23.32
N THR A 158 -26.15 23.97 23.61
CA THR A 158 -26.46 23.36 24.91
C THR A 158 -25.37 23.71 25.91
N GLY A 159 -25.74 23.98 27.16
CA GLY A 159 -24.81 24.42 28.20
C GLY A 159 -23.86 23.30 28.63
N CYS A 160 -22.69 23.67 29.16
CA CYS A 160 -21.64 22.73 29.58
C CYS A 160 -22.16 21.64 30.52
N ALA A 161 -23.03 22.02 31.47
CA ALA A 161 -23.58 21.15 32.51
C ALA A 161 -24.44 19.98 31.95
N ASP A 162 -25.01 20.14 30.76
CA ASP A 162 -25.90 19.12 30.18
C ASP A 162 -25.12 17.91 29.66
N CYS A 163 -23.89 18.12 29.18
CA CYS A 163 -23.00 17.04 28.70
C CYS A 163 -21.92 16.67 29.74
N HIS A 164 -21.55 17.59 30.64
CA HIS A 164 -20.60 17.38 31.73
C HIS A 164 -21.27 17.14 33.10
N ALA A 165 -22.44 16.49 33.09
CA ALA A 165 -23.15 16.13 34.32
C ALA A 165 -22.28 15.20 35.19
N GLY A 166 -22.00 15.60 36.43
CA GLY A 166 -21.12 14.86 37.35
C GLY A 166 -19.64 15.21 37.24
N TYR A 167 -19.29 16.27 36.50
CA TYR A 167 -17.95 16.86 36.47
C TYR A 167 -17.79 18.04 37.44
N PRO A 168 -17.57 17.80 38.75
CA PRO A 168 -16.89 18.76 39.60
C PRO A 168 -15.52 18.21 40.00
N ILE A 169 -14.45 18.78 39.46
CA ILE A 169 -13.21 18.89 40.23
C ILE A 169 -13.41 20.11 41.16
N PRO A 170 -12.91 20.12 42.41
CA PRO A 170 -13.32 21.10 43.44
C PRO A 170 -13.13 22.58 43.12
N ASN A 171 -12.49 22.93 41.99
CA ASN A 171 -11.98 24.26 41.69
C ASN A 171 -12.65 24.96 40.49
N HIS A 172 -13.56 24.33 39.73
CA HIS A 172 -14.33 25.03 38.68
C HIS A 172 -15.69 24.38 38.38
N PRO A 173 -16.77 24.84 39.04
CA PRO A 173 -18.13 24.40 38.74
C PRO A 173 -18.56 24.83 37.33
N THR A 174 -19.09 23.88 36.54
CA THR A 174 -19.60 24.11 35.17
C THR A 174 -21.10 24.42 35.14
N ASP A 175 -21.75 24.44 36.30
CA ASP A 175 -23.18 24.66 36.51
C ASP A 175 -23.52 26.08 37.00
N ASP A 176 -22.54 26.83 37.53
CA ASP A 176 -22.73 28.22 37.97
C ASP A 176 -21.51 29.09 37.64
N CYS A 177 -21.34 29.38 36.35
CA CYS A 177 -20.26 30.26 35.88
C CYS A 177 -20.41 31.68 36.45
N ASN A 178 -21.63 32.13 36.74
CA ASN A 178 -21.90 33.47 37.27
C ASN A 178 -21.35 33.67 38.69
N ALA A 179 -21.24 32.61 39.49
CA ALA A 179 -20.61 32.69 40.81
C ALA A 179 -19.16 33.20 40.76
N CYS A 180 -18.44 32.92 39.67
CA CYS A 180 -17.04 33.28 39.49
C CYS A 180 -16.75 34.20 38.29
N HIS A 181 -17.72 34.45 37.40
CA HIS A 181 -17.54 35.32 36.23
C HIS A 181 -18.60 36.42 36.13
N GLY A 182 -19.56 36.46 37.06
CA GLY A 182 -20.61 37.47 37.09
C GLY A 182 -20.16 38.84 37.68
N PRO A 183 -21.01 39.88 37.55
CA PRO A 183 -20.76 41.18 38.16
C PRO A 183 -20.60 41.06 39.69
N GLY A 184 -19.45 41.48 40.22
CA GLY A 184 -19.11 41.36 41.65
C GLY A 184 -18.35 40.08 42.02
N SER A 185 -18.00 39.25 41.04
CA SER A 185 -17.12 38.10 41.24
C SER A 185 -15.70 38.49 41.71
N PRO A 186 -15.01 37.63 42.49
CA PRO A 186 -13.60 37.79 42.83
C PRO A 186 -12.65 37.85 41.61
N VAL A 187 -13.07 37.35 40.44
CA VAL A 187 -12.23 37.26 39.24
C VAL A 187 -12.47 38.41 38.24
N GLY A 188 -13.48 39.26 38.49
CA GLY A 188 -13.66 40.57 37.84
C GLY A 188 -13.45 40.62 36.32
N GLY A 189 -14.39 40.10 35.53
CA GLY A 189 -14.37 40.23 34.07
C GLY A 189 -15.72 39.91 33.45
N GLY A 190 -16.46 40.93 33.02
CA GLY A 190 -17.83 40.81 32.51
C GLY A 190 -17.96 40.30 31.08
N TRP A 191 -17.38 39.14 30.74
CA TRP A 191 -17.42 38.62 29.38
C TRP A 191 -17.81 37.15 29.20
N ASP A 192 -18.02 36.38 30.27
CA ASP A 192 -18.35 34.96 30.11
C ASP A 192 -19.85 34.78 30.34
N SER A 193 -20.65 34.98 29.29
CA SER A 193 -22.05 34.61 29.33
C SER A 193 -22.15 33.09 29.11
N PRO A 194 -22.56 32.30 30.12
CA PRO A 194 -22.65 30.84 30.03
C PRO A 194 -23.76 30.34 29.08
N ALA A 195 -24.41 31.24 28.35
CA ALA A 195 -25.53 30.97 27.47
C ALA A 195 -25.14 30.69 26.01
N TYR A 196 -23.88 30.95 25.62
CA TYR A 196 -23.41 30.68 24.27
C TYR A 196 -22.73 29.32 24.23
N GLY A 197 -23.22 28.44 23.34
CA GLY A 197 -22.67 27.10 23.16
C GLY A 197 -21.18 27.18 22.85
N PRO A 198 -20.29 26.73 23.76
CA PRO A 198 -18.84 26.93 23.62
C PRO A 198 -18.22 26.16 22.44
N HIS A 199 -19.00 25.26 21.82
CA HIS A 199 -18.62 24.49 20.64
C HIS A 199 -19.39 24.92 19.38
N GLY A 200 -20.23 25.95 19.45
CA GLY A 200 -20.99 26.45 18.31
C GLY A 200 -20.08 27.14 17.27
N PRO A 201 -20.43 27.08 15.98
CA PRO A 201 -19.63 27.67 14.91
C PRO A 201 -19.47 29.19 15.04
N GLU A 202 -20.40 29.85 15.73
CA GLU A 202 -20.37 31.29 15.98
C GLU A 202 -19.28 31.63 17.01
N GLU A 203 -19.16 30.88 18.10
CA GLU A 203 -18.20 31.15 19.20
C GLU A 203 -16.76 30.82 18.79
N LEU A 204 -16.57 29.68 18.09
CA LEU A 204 -15.27 29.28 17.53
C LEU A 204 -14.79 30.23 16.41
N ALA A 205 -15.71 30.94 15.75
CA ALA A 205 -15.38 31.91 14.71
C ALA A 205 -15.16 33.33 15.25
N PHE A 206 -15.79 33.70 16.38
CA PHE A 206 -15.77 35.08 16.90
C PHE A 206 -14.50 35.43 17.68
N ASN A 207 -13.84 34.45 18.29
CA ASN A 207 -12.68 34.70 19.12
C ASN A 207 -11.52 33.73 18.82
N PRO A 208 -10.50 34.14 18.04
CA PRO A 208 -9.34 33.29 17.76
C PRO A 208 -8.51 32.93 19.00
N ALA A 209 -8.76 33.57 20.16
CA ALA A 209 -8.14 33.20 21.43
C ALA A 209 -8.85 32.03 22.14
N ILE A 210 -10.12 31.75 21.82
CA ILE A 210 -10.86 30.60 22.36
C ILE A 210 -10.56 29.39 21.46
N THR A 211 -9.44 28.73 21.77
CA THR A 211 -9.06 27.47 21.12
C THR A 211 -9.51 26.28 21.96
N CYS A 212 -9.49 25.07 21.41
CA CYS A 212 -9.69 23.86 22.20
C CYS A 212 -8.74 23.80 23.41
N GLN A 213 -7.52 24.35 23.30
CA GLN A 213 -6.54 24.44 24.40
C GLN A 213 -6.91 25.47 25.47
N TYR A 214 -7.73 26.47 25.16
CA TYR A 214 -8.23 27.42 26.16
C TYR A 214 -9.09 26.69 27.21
N CYS A 215 -9.93 25.76 26.74
CA CYS A 215 -10.83 24.98 27.60
C CYS A 215 -10.22 23.64 28.07
N HIS A 216 -9.42 22.95 27.23
CA HIS A 216 -8.82 21.63 27.52
C HIS A 216 -7.31 21.67 27.86
N GLY A 217 -6.72 22.85 27.98
CA GLY A 217 -5.32 23.04 28.40
C GLY A 217 -5.19 23.32 29.90
N GLY A 218 -3.95 23.47 30.37
CA GLY A 218 -3.63 23.67 31.79
C GLY A 218 -4.06 25.02 32.40
N TYR A 219 -4.74 25.89 31.64
CA TYR A 219 -5.28 27.16 32.13
C TYR A 219 -6.63 26.99 32.86
N SER A 220 -7.37 25.92 32.56
CA SER A 220 -8.57 25.50 33.29
C SER A 220 -8.24 24.24 34.11
N PRO A 221 -8.86 23.98 35.28
CA PRO A 221 -8.64 22.72 35.98
C PRO A 221 -9.02 21.55 35.06
N PRO A 222 -8.32 20.41 35.18
CA PRO A 222 -8.06 19.51 34.06
C PRO A 222 -9.33 18.81 33.56
N VAL A 223 -10.11 19.47 32.71
CA VAL A 223 -11.09 18.83 31.84
C VAL A 223 -10.35 17.68 31.17
N PRO A 224 -10.89 16.44 31.15
CA PRO A 224 -10.15 15.28 30.68
C PRO A 224 -9.69 15.53 29.25
N ALA A 225 -8.57 14.89 28.89
CA ALA A 225 -7.94 15.02 27.58
C ALA A 225 -9.00 15.12 26.47
N ALA A 226 -8.85 16.15 25.63
CA ALA A 226 -9.77 16.52 24.57
C ALA A 226 -10.46 15.29 23.98
N HIS A 227 -11.77 15.17 24.22
CA HIS A 227 -12.59 14.36 23.34
C HIS A 227 -12.44 14.94 21.94
N PRO A 228 -12.37 14.13 20.88
CA PRO A 228 -12.58 14.64 19.54
C PRO A 228 -13.96 15.31 19.59
N ALA A 229 -14.00 16.64 19.50
CA ALA A 229 -15.17 17.24 18.88
C ALA A 229 -15.35 16.51 17.53
N PRO A 230 -16.58 16.40 17.00
CA PRO A 230 -16.86 15.84 15.68
C PRO A 230 -16.25 16.79 14.63
N THR A 231 -14.92 16.85 14.62
CA THR A 231 -14.07 17.66 13.78
C THR A 231 -13.79 16.87 12.52
N SER A 232 -13.88 15.53 12.57
CA SER A 232 -13.77 14.70 11.39
C SER A 232 -14.74 15.14 10.30
N SER A 233 -16.02 15.41 10.61
CA SER A 233 -17.02 15.92 9.66
C SER A 233 -16.65 17.30 9.08
N TYR A 234 -16.05 18.18 9.88
CA TYR A 234 -15.57 19.50 9.45
C TYR A 234 -14.21 19.48 8.74
N HIS A 235 -13.47 18.38 8.84
CA HIS A 235 -12.12 18.20 8.31
C HIS A 235 -12.03 17.01 7.35
N GLN A 236 -13.17 16.56 6.82
CA GLN A 236 -13.19 15.56 5.74
C GLN A 236 -12.64 16.21 4.48
N THR A 237 -11.67 15.54 3.87
CA THR A 237 -11.20 15.86 2.53
C THR A 237 -11.91 14.95 1.53
N SER A 238 -12.18 15.47 0.34
CA SER A 238 -12.66 14.68 -0.79
C SER A 238 -11.83 15.05 -2.01
N ILE A 239 -10.66 14.43 -2.13
CA ILE A 239 -9.85 14.43 -3.35
C ILE A 239 -9.78 13.00 -3.85
N GLU A 240 -10.25 12.80 -5.09
CA GLU A 240 -10.13 11.54 -5.82
C GLU A 240 -8.65 11.18 -6.01
N GLY A 241 -8.28 9.95 -5.64
CA GLY A 241 -6.93 9.41 -5.82
C GLY A 241 -5.97 9.63 -4.65
N CYS A 242 -6.35 10.39 -3.63
CA CYS A 242 -5.59 10.51 -2.37
C CYS A 242 -6.00 9.45 -1.33
N ASP A 243 -7.25 9.02 -1.38
CA ASP A 243 -7.88 8.05 -0.45
C ASP A 243 -7.29 6.63 -0.56
N GLU A 244 -6.58 6.34 -1.65
CA GLU A 244 -5.85 5.08 -1.82
C GLU A 244 -4.66 4.97 -0.85
N CYS A 245 -4.10 6.09 -0.38
CA CYS A 245 -2.87 6.13 0.43
C CYS A 245 -3.00 6.94 1.73
N HIS A 246 -3.89 7.93 1.76
CA HIS A 246 -4.07 8.86 2.88
C HIS A 246 -5.42 8.65 3.55
N VAL A 247 -5.49 8.97 4.83
CA VAL A 247 -6.78 9.02 5.53
C VAL A 247 -7.52 10.29 5.09
N MET A 248 -8.78 10.16 4.70
CA MET A 248 -9.57 11.28 4.17
C MET A 248 -10.14 12.24 5.21
N THR A 249 -9.43 12.35 6.33
CA THR A 249 -9.75 13.26 7.43
C THR A 249 -8.47 13.96 7.86
N LEU A 250 -8.40 15.29 7.71
CA LEU A 250 -7.17 16.06 8.00
C LEU A 250 -6.68 15.87 9.43
N THR A 251 -7.60 15.73 10.40
CA THR A 251 -7.26 15.51 11.81
C THR A 251 -6.68 14.13 12.08
N ILE A 252 -6.95 13.14 11.22
CA ILE A 252 -6.38 11.80 11.34
C ILE A 252 -5.08 11.71 10.54
N GLU A 253 -5.09 12.21 9.30
CA GLU A 253 -3.92 12.11 8.42
C GLU A 253 -2.73 12.90 8.98
N HIS A 254 -2.92 14.19 9.31
CA HIS A 254 -1.81 15.01 9.81
C HIS A 254 -1.29 14.54 11.17
N TYR A 255 -2.13 14.01 12.05
CA TYR A 255 -1.70 13.51 13.36
C TYR A 255 -0.71 12.33 13.25
N ARG A 256 -0.69 11.63 12.11
CA ARG A 256 0.25 10.53 11.85
C ARG A 256 1.63 11.02 11.42
N HIS A 257 1.76 12.31 11.10
CA HIS A 257 2.99 12.93 10.64
C HIS A 257 3.59 13.82 11.72
N THR A 258 4.86 14.19 11.53
CA THR A 258 5.58 15.12 12.39
C THR A 258 6.08 16.31 11.58
N ASP A 259 6.29 17.45 12.25
CA ASP A 259 7.00 18.58 11.67
C ASP A 259 8.51 18.29 11.50
N ASP A 260 9.24 19.24 10.94
CA ASP A 260 10.69 19.15 10.73
C ASP A 260 11.49 18.98 12.04
N SER A 261 10.89 19.31 13.18
CA SER A 261 11.47 19.14 14.52
C SER A 261 11.13 17.78 15.13
N GLY A 262 10.35 16.94 14.44
CA GLY A 262 9.90 15.63 14.90
C GLY A 262 8.71 15.67 15.85
N TRP A 263 8.03 16.81 16.01
CA TRP A 263 6.82 16.90 16.83
C TRP A 263 5.58 16.52 16.03
N PRO A 264 4.63 15.75 16.60
CA PRO A 264 3.39 15.41 15.93
C PRO A 264 2.63 16.66 15.45
N LEU A 265 2.04 16.61 14.26
CA LEU A 265 1.16 17.69 13.82
C LEU A 265 -0.14 17.66 14.64
N THR A 266 -0.55 18.83 15.13
CA THR A 266 -1.72 19.02 16.00
C THR A 266 -2.64 20.08 15.43
N CYS A 267 -3.79 20.33 16.07
CA CYS A 267 -4.70 21.41 15.68
C CYS A 267 -3.98 22.78 15.61
N SER A 268 -3.10 23.06 16.58
CA SER A 268 -2.32 24.30 16.59
C SER A 268 -1.33 24.40 15.43
N THR A 269 -0.86 23.28 14.89
CA THR A 269 0.04 23.30 13.72
C THR A 269 -0.64 23.97 12.52
N CYS A 270 -1.95 23.79 12.35
CA CYS A 270 -2.70 24.44 11.28
C CYS A 270 -3.29 25.79 11.72
N HIS A 271 -4.00 25.82 12.84
CA HIS A 271 -4.74 27.02 13.28
C HIS A 271 -3.84 28.14 13.82
N SER A 272 -2.61 27.83 14.21
CA SER A 272 -1.59 28.82 14.57
C SER A 272 -0.51 28.95 13.49
N SER A 273 -0.71 28.36 12.31
CA SER A 273 0.25 28.46 11.21
C SER A 273 0.41 29.91 10.77
N THR A 274 1.65 30.33 10.59
CA THR A 274 1.98 31.63 9.97
C THR A 274 2.07 31.54 8.45
N ASP A 275 2.01 30.32 7.89
CA ASP A 275 2.00 30.10 6.45
C ASP A 275 0.76 30.75 5.82
N GLU A 276 0.97 31.60 4.81
CA GLU A 276 -0.11 32.34 4.14
C GLU A 276 -1.07 31.40 3.41
N ARG A 277 -0.57 30.33 2.78
CA ARG A 277 -1.39 29.35 2.07
C ARG A 277 -2.28 28.57 3.02
N VAL A 278 -1.75 28.14 4.16
CA VAL A 278 -2.53 27.43 5.19
C VAL A 278 -3.62 28.36 5.75
N ARG A 279 -3.28 29.62 6.05
CA ARG A 279 -4.25 30.60 6.55
C ARG A 279 -5.35 30.90 5.53
N ASP A 280 -5.00 31.06 4.26
CA ASP A 280 -5.95 31.30 3.17
C ASP A 280 -6.87 30.10 2.95
N ALA A 281 -6.33 28.88 2.99
CA ALA A 281 -7.12 27.65 2.90
C ALA A 281 -8.11 27.52 4.07
N ILE A 282 -7.68 27.81 5.30
CA ILE A 282 -8.56 27.83 6.49
C ILE A 282 -9.66 28.90 6.33
N ALA A 283 -9.30 30.11 5.93
CA ALA A 283 -10.25 31.21 5.72
C ALA A 283 -11.29 30.87 4.63
N ALA A 284 -10.85 30.19 3.57
CA ALA A 284 -11.69 29.71 2.48
C ALA A 284 -12.43 28.39 2.80
N LYS A 285 -12.25 27.83 4.01
CA LYS A 285 -12.80 26.54 4.45
C LYS A 285 -12.47 25.40 3.50
N GLN A 286 -11.28 25.42 2.91
CA GLN A 286 -10.79 24.37 2.03
C GLN A 286 -10.30 23.19 2.88
N THR A 287 -10.87 22.02 2.64
CA THR A 287 -10.40 20.77 3.24
C THR A 287 -9.58 19.91 2.27
N SER A 288 -9.48 20.34 1.00
CA SER A 288 -8.67 19.68 -0.02
C SER A 288 -7.18 19.77 0.34
N CYS A 289 -6.44 18.66 0.27
CA CYS A 289 -5.01 18.61 0.60
C CYS A 289 -4.19 19.67 -0.16
N VAL A 290 -4.50 19.84 -1.46
CA VAL A 290 -3.85 20.82 -2.35
C VAL A 290 -4.12 22.28 -1.99
N GLY A 291 -5.11 22.55 -1.12
CA GLY A 291 -5.39 23.89 -0.62
C GLY A 291 -4.27 24.39 0.28
N CYS A 292 -3.75 23.53 1.16
CA CYS A 292 -2.76 23.90 2.18
C CYS A 292 -1.31 23.63 1.77
N HIS A 293 -1.07 22.55 1.04
CA HIS A 293 0.27 22.15 0.61
C HIS A 293 0.23 21.57 -0.80
N ASP A 294 1.37 21.46 -1.46
CA ASP A 294 1.42 20.66 -2.69
C ASP A 294 1.29 19.19 -2.30
N GLY A 295 0.34 18.48 -2.94
CA GLY A 295 -0.14 17.17 -2.48
C GLY A 295 0.97 16.14 -2.29
N HIS A 296 2.02 16.22 -3.11
CA HIS A 296 3.26 15.48 -2.91
C HIS A 296 4.41 16.33 -3.46
N GLY A 297 5.62 16.16 -2.92
CA GLY A 297 6.85 16.69 -3.52
C GLY A 297 7.15 16.03 -4.88
N ASP A 298 8.42 15.98 -5.29
CA ASP A 298 8.79 15.30 -6.53
C ASP A 298 8.59 13.77 -6.39
N VAL A 299 7.39 13.31 -6.74
CA VAL A 299 7.03 11.88 -6.81
C VAL A 299 8.02 11.14 -7.71
N GLY A 300 8.51 11.81 -8.77
CA GLY A 300 9.54 11.29 -9.64
C GLY A 300 10.87 11.05 -8.92
N ALA A 301 11.27 11.92 -7.99
CA ALA A 301 12.46 11.68 -7.16
C ALA A 301 12.28 10.48 -6.22
N LEU A 302 11.09 10.29 -5.65
CA LEU A 302 10.77 9.12 -4.81
C LEU A 302 10.66 7.82 -5.62
N HIS A 303 10.36 7.90 -6.91
CA HIS A 303 10.22 6.76 -7.81
C HIS A 303 11.35 6.66 -8.85
N ALA A 304 12.41 7.44 -8.68
CA ALA A 304 13.63 7.32 -9.46
C ALA A 304 14.27 5.95 -9.18
N GLY A 305 14.29 5.12 -10.22
CA GLY A 305 14.99 3.86 -10.26
C GLY A 305 16.48 4.08 -10.03
N THR A 306 17.12 3.13 -9.38
CA THR A 306 18.56 3.19 -9.03
C THR A 306 19.43 2.41 -10.02
N GLU A 307 18.89 2.08 -11.19
CA GLU A 307 19.62 1.34 -12.22
C GLU A 307 20.72 2.21 -12.83
N THR A 308 21.95 1.70 -12.76
CA THR A 308 23.13 2.25 -13.46
C THR A 308 23.67 1.27 -14.52
N GLY A 309 22.88 0.25 -14.85
CA GLY A 309 23.28 -0.84 -15.73
C GLY A 309 23.30 -0.44 -17.21
N THR A 310 24.43 -0.73 -17.85
CA THR A 310 24.54 -0.94 -19.29
C THR A 310 24.19 -2.39 -19.60
N LEU A 311 23.24 -2.65 -20.50
CA LEU A 311 23.03 -4.00 -21.00
C LEU A 311 24.25 -4.40 -21.82
N ILE A 312 25.03 -5.37 -21.35
CA ILE A 312 26.06 -5.99 -22.19
C ILE A 312 25.30 -6.88 -23.16
N SER A 313 25.25 -6.48 -24.43
CA SER A 313 24.68 -7.31 -25.47
C SER A 313 25.40 -8.67 -25.47
N PRO A 314 24.70 -9.81 -25.56
CA PRO A 314 25.31 -11.15 -25.53
C PRO A 314 26.38 -11.37 -26.62
N ASP A 315 26.37 -10.54 -27.67
CA ASP A 315 27.30 -10.57 -28.80
C ASP A 315 28.51 -9.64 -28.65
N GLY A 316 28.65 -8.92 -27.53
CA GLY A 316 29.75 -7.98 -27.31
C GLY A 316 29.62 -6.65 -28.06
N GLY A 317 28.44 -6.35 -28.62
CA GLY A 317 28.11 -5.05 -29.21
C GLY A 317 28.00 -3.91 -28.19
N ALA A 318 27.98 -2.67 -28.68
CA ALA A 318 27.89 -1.46 -27.86
C ALA A 318 26.71 -1.56 -26.89
N SER A 319 26.99 -1.41 -25.59
CA SER A 319 25.98 -1.53 -24.56
C SER A 319 24.99 -0.35 -24.61
N ALA A 320 23.72 -0.62 -24.86
CA ALA A 320 22.67 0.37 -24.62
C ALA A 320 22.46 0.50 -23.11
N ALA A 321 22.42 1.74 -22.61
CA ALA A 321 22.05 1.97 -21.23
C ALA A 321 20.53 1.83 -21.10
N CYS A 322 20.01 1.34 -19.96
CA CYS A 322 18.56 1.21 -19.76
C CYS A 322 17.82 2.52 -20.04
N VAL A 323 18.47 3.65 -19.73
CA VAL A 323 17.96 4.99 -20.00
C VAL A 323 17.64 5.22 -21.47
N ASP A 324 18.29 4.56 -22.43
CA ASP A 324 18.12 4.90 -23.83
C ASP A 324 16.70 4.59 -24.32
N CYS A 325 16.10 3.52 -23.79
CA CYS A 325 14.76 3.04 -24.17
C CYS A 325 13.71 3.19 -23.05
N HIS A 326 14.13 3.15 -21.78
CA HIS A 326 13.24 3.21 -20.63
C HIS A 326 13.37 4.53 -19.87
N TYR A 327 12.28 4.99 -19.27
CA TYR A 327 12.35 5.91 -18.16
C TYR A 327 12.91 5.16 -16.95
N LEU A 328 13.87 5.79 -16.27
CA LEU A 328 14.30 5.27 -14.98
C LEU A 328 13.32 5.64 -13.86
N GLU A 329 12.45 6.61 -14.10
CA GLU A 329 11.40 6.96 -13.17
C GLU A 329 10.26 5.93 -13.30
N LEU A 330 10.02 5.18 -12.22
CA LEU A 330 9.17 3.99 -12.23
C LEU A 330 7.71 4.32 -12.56
N THR A 331 7.19 5.48 -12.15
CA THR A 331 5.80 5.85 -12.46
C THR A 331 5.63 6.16 -13.93
N GLN A 332 6.56 6.87 -14.57
CA GLN A 332 6.57 7.09 -16.01
C GLN A 332 6.73 5.79 -16.79
N GLU A 333 7.67 4.91 -16.42
CA GLU A 333 7.90 3.67 -17.16
C GLU A 333 6.67 2.76 -17.16
N HIS A 334 6.02 2.63 -16.00
CA HIS A 334 4.86 1.76 -15.84
C HIS A 334 3.55 2.40 -16.31
N ALA A 335 3.47 3.73 -16.38
CA ALA A 335 2.34 4.44 -16.96
C ALA A 335 2.28 4.31 -18.50
N LYS A 336 3.36 3.88 -19.16
CA LYS A 336 3.34 3.65 -20.61
C LYS A 336 2.31 2.58 -20.98
N ALA A 337 1.66 2.78 -22.12
CA ALA A 337 0.76 1.77 -22.70
C ALA A 337 1.48 0.43 -22.95
N THR A 338 2.75 0.46 -23.35
CA THR A 338 3.59 -0.73 -23.57
C THR A 338 3.88 -1.51 -22.28
N SER A 339 3.80 -0.85 -21.12
CA SER A 339 3.99 -1.43 -19.79
C SER A 339 2.66 -1.81 -19.12
N GLY A 340 1.54 -1.71 -19.85
CA GLY A 340 0.20 -2.01 -19.36
C GLY A 340 -0.53 -0.82 -18.71
N GLY A 341 0.05 0.39 -18.74
CA GLY A 341 -0.60 1.61 -18.21
C GLY A 341 -0.94 1.51 -16.73
N LEU A 342 -0.01 0.98 -15.93
CA LEU A 342 -0.24 0.71 -14.53
C LEU A 342 -0.32 2.02 -13.72
N GLY A 343 -1.37 2.14 -12.91
CA GLY A 343 -1.51 3.19 -11.90
C GLY A 343 -0.86 2.83 -10.56
N CYS A 344 -0.87 3.77 -9.63
CA CYS A 344 -0.22 3.66 -8.31
C CYS A 344 -0.65 2.40 -7.53
N SER A 345 -1.96 2.10 -7.54
CA SER A 345 -2.54 0.95 -6.85
C SER A 345 -2.04 -0.40 -7.35
N ALA A 346 -1.53 -0.48 -8.60
CA ALA A 346 -0.92 -1.71 -9.13
C ALA A 346 0.28 -2.16 -8.30
N CYS A 347 1.05 -1.18 -7.80
CA CYS A 347 2.26 -1.37 -7.04
C CYS A 347 2.00 -1.36 -5.52
N HIS A 348 1.11 -0.47 -5.05
CA HIS A 348 0.94 -0.12 -3.63
C HIS A 348 -0.21 -0.83 -2.92
N ARG A 349 -1.11 -1.53 -3.62
CA ARG A 349 -2.20 -2.28 -2.94
C ARG A 349 -1.63 -3.31 -1.97
N ALA A 350 -2.44 -3.71 -0.98
CA ALA A 350 -2.11 -4.85 -0.12
C ALA A 350 -1.82 -6.10 -0.96
N GLY A 351 -0.65 -6.70 -0.75
CA GLY A 351 -0.17 -7.83 -1.55
C GLY A 351 0.47 -7.45 -2.90
N GLY A 352 0.51 -6.18 -3.27
CA GLY A 352 1.24 -5.67 -4.44
C GLY A 352 2.76 -5.74 -4.27
N PRO A 353 3.54 -5.60 -5.37
CA PRO A 353 5.00 -5.76 -5.37
C PRO A 353 5.70 -5.00 -4.26
N VAL A 354 5.25 -3.76 -3.99
CA VAL A 354 5.89 -2.86 -3.05
C VAL A 354 5.58 -3.22 -1.59
N SER A 355 4.37 -3.75 -1.33
CA SER A 355 3.96 -4.21 0.00
C SER A 355 4.72 -5.47 0.47
N GLN A 356 5.33 -6.20 -0.47
CA GLN A 356 6.12 -7.40 -0.21
C GLN A 356 7.63 -7.11 -0.04
N MET A 357 8.07 -5.86 -0.24
CA MET A 357 9.48 -5.47 -0.16
C MET A 357 9.85 -4.88 1.20
N ALA A 358 11.04 -5.25 1.70
CA ALA A 358 11.63 -4.62 2.87
C ALA A 358 11.99 -3.14 2.58
N ARG A 359 11.88 -2.26 3.58
CA ARG A 359 12.30 -0.85 3.48
C ARG A 359 13.80 -0.69 3.75
N PRO A 360 14.50 0.22 3.05
CA PRO A 360 14.02 1.04 1.92
C PRO A 360 13.80 0.18 0.67
N TRP A 361 12.78 0.50 -0.13
CA TRP A 361 12.42 -0.30 -1.30
C TRP A 361 13.55 -0.39 -2.31
N ASN A 362 13.78 -1.61 -2.82
CA ASN A 362 14.73 -1.83 -3.89
C ASN A 362 14.09 -1.43 -5.23
N LYS A 363 14.38 -0.21 -5.69
CA LYS A 363 13.84 0.40 -6.92
C LYS A 363 14.59 -0.05 -8.20
N ARG A 364 15.32 -1.16 -8.12
CA ARG A 364 15.96 -1.79 -9.28
C ARG A 364 14.93 -2.59 -10.06
N CYS A 365 14.98 -2.54 -11.38
CA CYS A 365 14.08 -3.28 -12.25
C CYS A 365 14.17 -4.78 -11.97
N ALA A 366 15.40 -5.28 -11.77
CA ALA A 366 15.66 -6.69 -11.45
C ALA A 366 15.11 -7.13 -10.07
N ALA A 367 14.74 -6.20 -9.20
CA ALA A 367 14.11 -6.53 -7.92
C ALA A 367 12.65 -6.95 -8.08
N CYS A 368 12.00 -6.54 -9.18
CA CYS A 368 10.59 -6.82 -9.47
C CYS A 368 10.42 -7.74 -10.68
N HIS A 369 11.32 -7.64 -11.65
CA HIS A 369 11.28 -8.39 -12.89
C HIS A 369 12.42 -9.42 -12.90
N SER A 370 12.05 -10.70 -12.92
CA SER A 370 13.01 -11.80 -13.08
C SER A 370 13.70 -11.77 -14.43
N ASP A 371 13.00 -11.24 -15.44
CA ASP A 371 13.38 -11.27 -16.84
C ASP A 371 13.28 -9.87 -17.44
N THR A 372 14.29 -9.04 -17.19
CA THR A 372 14.31 -7.69 -17.78
C THR A 372 14.40 -7.73 -19.30
N HIS A 373 14.96 -8.81 -19.89
CA HIS A 373 15.19 -8.95 -21.34
C HIS A 373 15.25 -10.41 -21.85
N ALA A 374 14.44 -11.34 -21.32
CA ALA A 374 14.47 -12.74 -21.78
C ALA A 374 14.05 -12.94 -23.26
N GLN A 375 13.50 -11.90 -23.90
CA GLN A 375 13.08 -11.89 -25.31
C GLN A 375 13.83 -10.87 -26.17
N TYR A 376 14.96 -10.29 -25.71
CA TYR A 376 15.72 -9.31 -26.51
C TYR A 376 15.98 -9.81 -27.93
N ASP A 377 16.32 -11.09 -28.04
CA ASP A 377 16.58 -11.82 -29.27
C ASP A 377 15.34 -11.83 -30.17
N GLN A 378 14.13 -11.98 -29.63
CA GLN A 378 12.90 -12.09 -30.44
C GLN A 378 12.43 -10.76 -31.03
N VAL A 379 12.70 -9.63 -30.34
CA VAL A 379 12.29 -8.28 -30.80
C VAL A 379 13.40 -7.55 -31.58
N HIS A 380 14.65 -8.04 -31.53
CA HIS A 380 15.78 -7.47 -32.27
C HIS A 380 16.43 -8.44 -33.27
N ILE A 381 15.78 -9.56 -33.62
CA ILE A 381 16.18 -10.31 -34.81
C ILE A 381 15.90 -9.42 -36.02
N VAL A 382 16.97 -8.87 -36.59
CA VAL A 382 16.96 -8.41 -37.97
C VAL A 382 16.76 -9.66 -38.83
N TYR A 383 15.51 -9.95 -39.19
CA TYR A 383 15.21 -11.01 -40.16
C TYR A 383 15.75 -10.58 -41.52
N GLY A 384 16.93 -11.10 -41.84
CA GLY A 384 17.49 -11.05 -43.18
C GLY A 384 18.82 -10.34 -43.26
N SER A 385 19.76 -10.97 -43.95
CA SER A 385 21.04 -10.43 -44.42
C SER A 385 20.89 -9.28 -45.43
N ASP A 386 19.78 -8.54 -45.42
CA ASP A 386 19.29 -7.77 -46.56
C ASP A 386 19.33 -6.25 -46.37
N CYS A 387 20.16 -5.76 -45.44
CA CYS A 387 20.62 -4.36 -45.45
C CYS A 387 21.27 -3.99 -46.81
N ARG A 388 21.72 -4.99 -47.55
CA ARG A 388 22.35 -4.87 -48.87
C ARG A 388 21.41 -4.28 -49.93
N SER A 389 20.09 -4.47 -49.78
CA SER A 389 19.07 -3.89 -50.67
C SER A 389 18.93 -2.37 -50.54
N CYS A 390 19.24 -1.81 -49.36
CA CYS A 390 19.09 -0.40 -49.06
C CYS A 390 20.42 0.39 -49.09
N HIS A 391 21.56 -0.27 -48.84
CA HIS A 391 22.84 0.42 -48.60
C HIS A 391 23.98 0.16 -49.60
N GLY A 392 23.78 -0.67 -50.63
CA GLY A 392 24.62 -0.68 -51.84
C GLY A 392 26.14 -0.75 -51.62
N GLU A 393 26.63 -1.78 -50.92
CA GLU A 393 27.97 -2.43 -50.98
C GLU A 393 28.22 -3.16 -49.63
N PRO A 394 29.05 -4.22 -49.57
CA PRO A 394 29.24 -5.01 -48.36
C PRO A 394 30.19 -4.29 -47.40
N GLN A 395 29.63 -3.62 -46.38
CA GLN A 395 30.38 -3.30 -45.17
C GLN A 395 30.37 -4.55 -44.27
N ASP A 396 31.56 -4.92 -43.78
CA ASP A 396 31.80 -6.06 -42.91
C ASP A 396 30.97 -5.94 -41.62
N VAL A 397 30.06 -6.90 -41.40
CA VAL A 397 29.02 -6.87 -40.37
C VAL A 397 29.55 -7.15 -38.95
N ARG A 398 30.88 -7.25 -38.77
CA ARG A 398 31.50 -7.58 -37.47
C ARG A 398 31.97 -6.39 -36.64
N ALA A 399 31.68 -5.17 -37.06
CA ALA A 399 31.93 -3.99 -36.23
C ALA A 399 30.90 -2.90 -36.50
N HIS A 400 29.80 -2.90 -35.74
CA HIS A 400 29.00 -1.68 -35.54
C HIS A 400 29.21 -1.14 -34.12
N PRO A 401 30.33 -0.46 -33.81
CA PRO A 401 30.30 0.62 -32.87
C PRO A 401 30.03 1.91 -33.65
N THR A 402 28.86 2.52 -33.42
CA THR A 402 28.52 3.91 -33.79
C THR A 402 28.57 4.27 -35.29
N CYS A 403 27.39 4.44 -35.89
CA CYS A 403 27.22 5.24 -37.12
C CYS A 403 27.69 6.68 -36.89
N SER A 404 28.98 6.93 -37.12
CA SER A 404 29.63 8.21 -36.82
C SER A 404 29.83 9.11 -38.05
N ASN A 405 29.28 8.76 -39.22
CA ASN A 405 29.48 9.51 -40.45
C ASN A 405 28.17 9.88 -41.16
N ILE A 406 27.22 10.44 -40.43
CA ILE A 406 26.19 11.30 -41.03
C ILE A 406 26.66 12.74 -40.85
N ALA A 407 26.67 13.49 -41.96
CA ALA A 407 27.01 14.90 -42.03
C ALA A 407 26.31 15.74 -40.93
N PRO A 408 26.91 16.86 -40.48
CA PRO A 408 26.43 17.61 -39.32
C PRO A 408 25.02 18.14 -39.57
N GLY A 409 24.03 17.53 -38.90
CA GLY A 409 22.62 17.92 -38.96
C GLY A 409 21.60 16.78 -38.73
N GLY A 410 22.02 15.50 -38.76
CA GLY A 410 21.12 14.36 -38.59
C GLY A 410 21.14 13.75 -37.18
N VAL A 411 19.97 13.66 -36.57
CA VAL A 411 19.66 12.83 -35.38
C VAL A 411 20.27 11.43 -35.52
N GLY A 412 20.92 10.93 -34.46
CA GLY A 412 21.58 9.62 -34.45
C GLY A 412 20.66 8.46 -34.85
N ALA A 413 21.24 7.41 -35.44
CA ALA A 413 20.54 6.32 -36.11
C ALA A 413 19.46 5.60 -35.27
N THR A 414 19.54 5.59 -33.94
CA THR A 414 18.48 5.06 -33.06
C THR A 414 17.18 5.88 -33.16
N GLY A 415 17.28 7.19 -33.34
CA GLY A 415 16.14 8.10 -33.52
C GLY A 415 15.43 7.97 -34.86
N SER A 416 15.98 7.21 -35.82
CA SER A 416 15.36 7.00 -37.14
C SER A 416 14.29 5.90 -37.15
N CYS A 417 14.33 4.97 -36.18
CA CYS A 417 13.41 3.85 -36.07
C CYS A 417 12.51 3.95 -34.83
N HIS A 418 13.03 4.47 -33.71
CA HIS A 418 12.28 4.71 -32.48
C HIS A 418 12.25 6.20 -32.20
N ALA A 419 11.21 6.88 -32.67
CA ALA A 419 11.08 8.33 -32.52
C ALA A 419 10.77 8.77 -31.07
N SER A 420 10.39 7.84 -30.19
CA SER A 420 10.09 8.12 -28.78
C SER A 420 10.21 6.86 -27.90
N ARG A 421 10.39 7.06 -26.59
CA ARG A 421 10.27 6.03 -25.54
C ARG A 421 8.82 5.67 -25.21
N ASP A 422 7.88 6.52 -25.60
CA ASP A 422 6.45 6.39 -25.28
C ASP A 422 5.66 5.61 -26.34
N VAL A 423 6.16 5.63 -27.57
CA VAL A 423 5.48 5.04 -28.72
C VAL A 423 6.56 4.43 -29.61
N VAL A 424 6.38 3.18 -30.01
CA VAL A 424 7.14 2.56 -31.09
C VAL A 424 6.30 2.64 -32.38
N PRO A 425 6.05 3.81 -33.00
CA PRO A 425 5.56 3.80 -34.35
C PRO A 425 6.79 3.50 -35.20
N ALA A 426 6.82 2.30 -35.78
CA ALA A 426 7.66 2.00 -36.92
C ALA A 426 7.55 3.18 -37.90
N THR A 427 8.64 3.94 -38.07
CA THR A 427 8.65 5.01 -39.05
C THR A 427 8.39 4.41 -40.43
N THR A 428 8.00 5.21 -41.42
CA THR A 428 7.78 4.71 -42.79
C THR A 428 9.00 3.95 -43.34
N TRP A 429 10.18 4.25 -42.81
CA TRP A 429 11.43 3.53 -43.06
C TRP A 429 11.44 2.10 -42.49
N CYS A 430 10.98 1.89 -41.26
CA CYS A 430 10.90 0.57 -40.63
C CYS A 430 10.02 -0.41 -41.42
N ARG A 431 8.86 0.05 -41.92
CA ARG A 431 7.95 -0.79 -42.75
C ARG A 431 8.56 -1.21 -44.08
N THR A 432 9.58 -0.48 -44.56
CA THR A 432 10.29 -0.83 -45.78
C THR A 432 11.20 -2.04 -45.56
N CYS A 433 11.73 -2.21 -44.34
CA CYS A 433 12.57 -3.33 -43.96
C CYS A 433 11.80 -4.48 -43.28
N HIS A 434 10.64 -4.18 -42.67
CA HIS A 434 9.77 -5.14 -41.98
C HIS A 434 8.32 -5.03 -42.48
N PRO A 435 8.02 -5.45 -43.72
CA PRO A 435 6.71 -5.23 -44.32
C PRO A 435 5.57 -6.10 -43.75
N ASN A 436 5.88 -7.06 -42.87
CA ASN A 436 4.94 -8.05 -42.34
C ASN A 436 4.68 -7.91 -40.82
N GLU A 437 5.19 -6.86 -40.18
CA GLU A 437 4.85 -6.45 -38.80
C GLU A 437 4.13 -5.09 -38.84
#